data_AF-A0A6P1MG39-F1
#
_entry.id   AF-A0A6P1MG39-F1
#
_cell.length_a   1.000
_cell.length_b   1.000
_cell.length_c   1.000
_cell.angle_alpha   90.00
_cell.angle_beta   90.00
_cell.angle_gamma   90.00
#
_symmetry.space_group_name_H-M   'P 1'
#
loop_
_entity.id
_entity.type
_entity.pdbx_description
1 polymer ?
#
loop_
_entity_poly.entity_id
_entity_poly.type
_entity_poly.pdbx_seq_one_letter_code
_entity_poly.pdbx_strand_id
1 'polypeptide(L)'
;MCSKEEINEKSHKHTHHGHSCGCSCGGHGHSHDTEQVQNCGSCHSTKEQGPINLSREELEILLELKEFNYLPISEFIMSNSENHHIEFSSLAPVYIRDLKDTMETVRSIGSILKELEKKGLITLDYDIPLQGYDYTMHTESELYKYFIKTVEEGKNTPGFLCDRGDIEFGSAALTPLGESVVKSIHVEED
;
A
#
# COMPACT_ATOMS: atom_id res chain seq x y z
N MET A 1 -51.13 35.35 17.92
CA MET A 1 -51.78 34.01 18.09
C MET A 1 -50.67 33.01 17.82
N CYS A 2 -49.89 32.61 18.83
CA CYS A 2 -50.14 31.46 19.74
C CYS A 2 -50.48 30.19 18.95
N SER A 3 -49.74 29.08 19.03
CA SER A 3 -49.09 28.52 20.23
C SER A 3 -47.81 27.75 19.95
N LYS A 4 -46.97 27.73 20.98
CA LYS A 4 -45.82 26.83 21.20
C LYS A 4 -46.32 25.47 21.70
N GLU A 5 -45.55 24.42 21.47
CA GLU A 5 -45.47 23.18 22.25
C GLU A 5 -44.20 22.44 21.83
N GLU A 6 -43.52 21.63 22.62
CA GLU A 6 -43.03 21.73 23.99
C GLU A 6 -41.92 20.66 24.06
N ILE A 7 -40.84 20.95 24.78
CA ILE A 7 -39.71 20.03 24.96
C ILE A 7 -40.14 18.90 25.90
N ASN A 8 -39.83 17.64 25.58
CA ASN A 8 -39.85 16.58 26.59
C ASN A 8 -38.58 15.73 26.57
N GLU A 9 -37.86 15.88 27.67
CA GLU A 9 -36.66 15.20 28.12
C GLU A 9 -37.05 13.87 28.76
N LYS A 10 -36.56 12.73 28.27
CA LYS A 10 -36.53 11.49 29.06
C LYS A 10 -35.19 10.78 28.91
N SER A 11 -34.36 11.03 29.91
CA SER A 11 -33.22 10.23 30.34
C SER A 11 -33.62 8.77 30.55
N HIS A 12 -32.99 7.84 29.83
CA HIS A 12 -32.94 6.43 30.21
C HIS A 12 -31.49 5.97 30.34
N LYS A 13 -31.09 5.84 31.61
CA LYS A 13 -29.87 5.18 32.06
C LYS A 13 -30.02 3.68 31.84
N HIS A 14 -29.09 3.08 31.10
CA HIS A 14 -28.81 1.65 31.20
C HIS A 14 -27.31 1.41 31.41
N THR A 15 -27.03 1.16 32.68
CA THR A 15 -26.11 0.18 33.27
C THR A 15 -24.88 -0.24 32.46
N HIS A 16 -23.73 0.16 33.00
CA HIS A 16 -22.41 -0.41 32.76
C HIS A 16 -22.41 -1.93 32.96
N HIS A 17 -21.98 -2.67 31.94
CA HIS A 17 -21.28 -3.93 32.16
C HIS A 17 -19.78 -3.69 31.98
N GLY A 18 -19.10 -3.58 33.11
CA GLY A 18 -17.65 -3.54 33.17
C GLY A 18 -17.09 -4.93 32.89
N HIS A 19 -16.26 -5.05 31.86
CA HIS A 19 -15.16 -5.99 31.89
C HIS A 19 -13.93 -5.24 32.37
N SER A 20 -13.81 -5.15 33.69
CA SER A 20 -12.57 -4.85 34.37
C SER A 20 -11.62 -6.02 34.13
N CYS A 21 -10.70 -5.88 33.19
CA CYS A 21 -9.48 -6.68 33.21
C CYS A 21 -8.55 -6.00 34.21
N GLY A 22 -8.69 -6.39 35.48
CA GLY A 22 -7.87 -5.90 36.57
C GLY A 22 -6.43 -6.40 36.45
N CYS A 23 -5.56 -5.64 35.80
CA CYS A 23 -4.12 -5.77 35.99
C CYS A 23 -3.74 -5.00 37.26
N SER A 24 -3.87 -5.65 38.41
CA SER A 24 -3.27 -5.19 39.66
C SER A 24 -1.84 -5.74 39.74
N CYS A 25 -0.87 -4.99 39.24
CA CYS A 25 0.54 -5.22 39.55
C CYS A 25 0.87 -4.57 40.90
N GLY A 26 0.41 -5.22 41.97
CA GLY A 26 0.86 -4.94 43.33
C GLY A 26 2.27 -5.49 43.52
N GLY A 27 3.25 -4.60 43.68
CA GLY A 27 4.59 -4.97 44.10
C GLY A 27 4.59 -5.50 45.52
N HIS A 28 5.32 -6.60 45.76
CA HIS A 28 5.90 -6.96 47.05
C HIS A 28 7.28 -7.56 46.77
N GLY A 29 8.31 -6.94 47.32
CA GLY A 29 9.64 -7.51 47.34
C GLY A 29 9.75 -8.57 48.42
N HIS A 30 10.29 -9.72 48.07
CA HIS A 30 11.05 -10.59 48.97
C HIS A 30 12.12 -11.30 48.15
N SER A 31 13.36 -11.07 48.54
CA SER A 31 14.54 -11.81 48.07
C SER A 31 14.44 -13.26 48.53
N HIS A 32 14.63 -14.22 47.62
CA HIS A 32 15.37 -15.46 47.87
C HIS A 32 15.75 -16.09 46.52
N ASP A 33 17.02 -16.46 46.42
CA ASP A 33 17.61 -17.20 45.31
C ASP A 33 16.83 -18.46 44.98
N THR A 34 16.53 -18.68 43.70
CA THR A 34 16.68 -19.97 43.00
C THR A 34 16.32 -19.77 41.53
N GLU A 35 17.12 -20.39 40.69
CA GLU A 35 17.07 -20.38 39.23
C GLU A 35 15.67 -20.67 38.69
N GLN A 36 15.12 -19.74 37.91
CA GLN A 36 14.18 -20.07 36.83
C GLN A 36 14.12 -18.90 35.85
N VAL A 37 14.84 -19.07 34.74
CA VAL A 37 14.67 -18.29 33.52
C VAL A 37 13.25 -18.55 33.01
N GLN A 38 12.31 -17.71 33.44
CA GLN A 38 10.99 -17.67 32.83
C GLN A 38 11.10 -16.87 31.54
N ASN A 39 11.53 -17.58 30.50
CA ASN A 39 11.34 -17.21 29.12
C ASN A 39 9.84 -16.97 28.91
N CYS A 40 9.40 -15.72 28.94
CA CYS A 40 8.10 -15.35 28.43
C CYS A 40 8.18 -15.50 26.90
N GLY A 41 8.03 -16.74 26.44
CA GLY A 41 7.79 -17.07 25.04
C GLY A 41 6.45 -16.47 24.67
N SER A 42 6.47 -15.17 24.40
CA SER A 42 5.35 -14.41 23.88
C SER A 42 4.89 -15.12 22.62
N CYS A 43 3.73 -15.72 22.76
CA CYS A 43 3.01 -16.50 21.79
C CYS A 43 2.64 -15.58 20.61
N HIS A 44 3.58 -15.37 19.67
CA HIS A 44 3.20 -15.01 18.32
C HIS A 44 2.72 -16.29 17.67
N SER A 45 1.43 -16.57 17.86
CA SER A 45 0.69 -17.47 17.00
C SER A 45 0.85 -16.96 15.58
N THR A 46 1.86 -17.44 14.86
CA THR A 46 1.87 -17.41 13.41
C THR A 46 0.62 -18.18 13.04
N LYS A 47 -0.47 -17.47 12.73
CA LYS A 47 -1.57 -18.08 11.99
C LYS A 47 -0.90 -18.76 10.81
N GLU A 48 -0.92 -20.08 10.79
CA GLU A 48 -0.55 -20.84 9.61
C GLU A 48 -1.48 -20.35 8.50
N GLN A 49 -0.98 -19.40 7.73
CA GLN A 49 -1.66 -18.95 6.53
C GLN A 49 -1.58 -20.16 5.61
N GLY A 50 -2.76 -20.63 5.16
CA GLY A 50 -2.82 -21.68 4.16
C GLY A 50 -1.97 -21.34 2.92
N PRO A 51 -1.67 -22.31 2.07
CA PRO A 51 -0.77 -22.10 0.94
C PRO A 51 -1.22 -20.90 0.10
N ILE A 52 -0.32 -19.92 -0.06
CA ILE A 52 -0.56 -18.74 -0.87
C ILE A 52 -0.53 -19.18 -2.32
N ASN A 53 -1.67 -19.09 -3.00
CA ASN A 53 -1.77 -19.38 -4.42
C ASN A 53 -1.22 -18.19 -5.22
N LEU A 54 -0.23 -18.44 -6.08
CA LEU A 54 0.41 -17.44 -6.93
C LEU A 54 0.23 -17.82 -8.40
N SER A 55 -0.12 -16.84 -9.22
CA SER A 55 -0.01 -16.97 -10.67
C SER A 55 1.46 -16.96 -11.10
N ARG A 56 1.70 -17.33 -12.37
CA ARG A 56 3.05 -17.27 -12.95
C ARG A 56 3.56 -15.84 -12.99
N GLU A 57 2.71 -14.89 -13.35
CA GLU A 57 3.06 -13.48 -13.49
C GLU A 57 3.34 -12.84 -12.12
N GLU A 58 2.60 -13.24 -11.09
CA GLU A 58 2.89 -12.86 -9.69
C GLU A 58 4.26 -13.38 -9.24
N LEU A 59 4.58 -14.63 -9.58
CA LEU A 59 5.87 -15.24 -9.29
C LEU A 59 7.02 -14.49 -9.98
N GLU A 60 6.85 -14.12 -11.24
CA GLU A 60 7.84 -13.37 -12.02
C GLU A 60 8.20 -12.04 -11.34
N ILE A 61 7.21 -11.27 -10.88
CA ILE A 61 7.44 -10.00 -10.15
C ILE A 61 8.16 -10.24 -8.82
N LEU A 62 7.78 -11.28 -8.07
CA LEU A 62 8.42 -11.60 -6.80
C LEU A 62 9.89 -12.02 -6.96
N LEU A 63 10.20 -12.75 -8.04
CA LEU A 63 11.56 -13.11 -8.39
C LEU A 63 12.37 -11.89 -8.85
N GLU A 64 11.76 -10.97 -9.59
CA GLU A 64 12.38 -9.70 -9.98
C GLU A 64 12.72 -8.86 -8.74
N LEU A 65 11.80 -8.73 -7.78
CA LEU A 65 12.07 -8.06 -6.51
C LEU A 65 13.15 -8.77 -5.68
N LYS A 66 13.29 -10.09 -5.79
CA LYS A 66 14.39 -10.84 -5.15
C LYS A 66 15.74 -10.44 -5.72
N GLU A 67 15.80 -10.23 -7.03
CA GLU A 67 17.03 -9.89 -7.74
C GLU A 67 17.44 -8.43 -7.48
N PHE A 68 16.49 -7.50 -7.55
CA PHE A 68 16.77 -6.06 -7.47
C PHE A 68 16.58 -5.45 -6.08
N ASN A 69 16.02 -6.19 -5.13
CA ASN A 69 15.54 -5.76 -3.80
C ASN A 69 14.39 -4.76 -3.82
N TYR A 70 14.40 -3.83 -4.79
CA TYR A 70 13.37 -2.83 -4.98
C TYR A 70 13.04 -2.67 -6.47
N LEU A 71 11.78 -2.38 -6.77
CA LEU A 71 11.36 -1.95 -8.10
C LEU A 71 10.97 -0.47 -8.10
N PRO A 72 11.36 0.30 -9.13
CA PRO A 72 10.87 1.66 -9.31
C PRO A 72 9.39 1.59 -9.69
N ILE A 73 8.54 2.32 -8.97
CA ILE A 73 7.16 2.53 -9.39
C ILE A 73 6.90 4.01 -9.53
N SER A 74 5.83 4.34 -10.22
CA SER A 74 5.31 5.70 -10.22
C SER A 74 3.80 5.74 -10.18
N GLU A 75 3.26 6.92 -9.95
CA GLU A 75 1.86 7.25 -10.07
C GLU A 75 1.72 8.45 -10.99
N PHE A 76 0.79 8.38 -11.94
CA PHE A 76 0.48 9.49 -12.84
C PHE A 76 -0.66 10.30 -12.24
N ILE A 77 -0.42 11.58 -12.01
CA ILE A 77 -1.30 12.47 -11.25
C ILE A 77 -1.79 13.61 -12.13
N MET A 78 -3.07 13.91 -12.04
CA MET A 78 -3.66 15.07 -12.67
C MET A 78 -4.04 16.08 -11.60
N SER A 79 -3.57 17.32 -11.73
CA SER A 79 -3.77 18.37 -10.74
C SER A 79 -4.31 19.66 -11.38
N ASN A 80 -4.83 20.56 -10.55
CA ASN A 80 -5.16 21.93 -10.96
C ASN A 80 -4.12 22.91 -10.38
N SER A 81 -3.54 23.74 -11.25
CA SER A 81 -2.49 24.68 -10.87
C SER A 81 -2.98 25.84 -9.99
N GLU A 82 -4.26 26.20 -10.05
CA GLU A 82 -4.89 27.28 -9.26
C GLU A 82 -5.55 26.76 -7.97
N ASN A 83 -5.98 25.50 -7.96
CA ASN A 83 -6.67 24.87 -6.82
C ASN A 83 -5.99 23.55 -6.41
N HIS A 84 -5.09 23.63 -5.44
CA HIS A 84 -4.35 22.50 -4.89
C HIS A 84 -5.19 21.41 -4.20
N HIS A 85 -6.49 21.63 -3.99
CA HIS A 85 -7.39 20.56 -3.51
C HIS A 85 -7.88 19.65 -4.63
N ILE A 86 -7.61 19.99 -5.89
CA ILE A 86 -7.98 19.19 -7.06
C ILE A 86 -6.75 18.43 -7.50
N GLU A 87 -6.74 17.15 -7.15
CA GLU A 87 -5.72 16.19 -7.53
C GLU A 87 -6.36 14.82 -7.69
N PHE A 88 -5.99 14.10 -8.75
CA PHE A 88 -6.50 12.76 -9.04
C PHE A 88 -5.40 11.82 -9.48
N SER A 89 -5.40 10.62 -8.90
CA SER A 89 -4.69 9.47 -9.43
C SER A 89 -5.26 9.06 -10.78
N SER A 90 -4.46 9.17 -11.84
CA SER A 90 -4.83 8.73 -13.20
C SER A 90 -4.45 7.27 -13.43
N LEU A 91 -3.25 6.88 -12.99
CA LEU A 91 -2.74 5.52 -13.13
C LEU A 91 -1.72 5.20 -12.03
N ALA A 92 -2.01 4.16 -11.25
CA ALA A 92 -1.13 3.65 -10.19
C ALA A 92 -1.40 2.15 -9.91
N PRO A 93 -0.38 1.35 -9.56
CA PRO A 93 1.04 1.61 -9.79
C PRO A 93 1.38 1.56 -11.28
N VAL A 94 2.34 2.39 -11.69
CA VAL A 94 3.00 2.35 -12.98
C VAL A 94 4.37 1.74 -12.79
N TYR A 95 4.61 0.60 -13.42
CA TYR A 95 5.92 0.00 -13.54
C TYR A 95 6.21 -0.21 -15.03
N ILE A 96 7.31 0.36 -15.52
CA ILE A 96 7.70 0.37 -16.93
C ILE A 96 8.93 -0.51 -17.11
N ARG A 97 8.85 -1.50 -18.01
CA ARG A 97 9.96 -2.38 -18.38
C ARG A 97 10.54 -2.03 -19.75
N ASP A 98 9.73 -1.45 -20.64
CA ASP A 98 10.14 -0.94 -21.95
C ASP A 98 9.52 0.43 -22.22
N LEU A 99 10.25 1.33 -22.88
CA LEU A 99 9.77 2.66 -23.26
C LEU A 99 8.49 2.63 -24.12
N LYS A 100 8.21 1.50 -24.78
CA LYS A 100 7.04 1.26 -25.63
C LYS A 100 5.94 0.46 -24.95
N ASP A 101 6.03 0.22 -23.64
CA ASP A 101 4.97 -0.46 -22.90
C ASP A 101 3.64 0.29 -23.07
N THR A 102 2.61 -0.46 -23.47
CA THR A 102 1.28 0.10 -23.70
C THR A 102 0.53 0.31 -22.39
N MET A 103 -0.54 1.11 -22.43
CA MET A 103 -1.41 1.30 -21.27
C MET A 103 -1.97 -0.03 -20.74
N GLU A 104 -2.34 -0.96 -21.63
CA GLU A 104 -2.85 -2.28 -21.27
C GLU A 104 -1.80 -3.11 -20.53
N THR A 105 -0.56 -3.09 -21.03
CA THR A 105 0.57 -3.80 -20.42
C THR A 105 0.84 -3.27 -19.01
N VAL A 106 0.94 -1.96 -18.87
CA VAL A 106 1.20 -1.30 -17.58
C VAL A 106 0.04 -1.52 -16.60
N ARG A 107 -1.23 -1.47 -17.05
CA ARG A 107 -2.39 -1.80 -16.20
C ARG A 107 -2.39 -3.26 -15.74
N SER A 108 -1.99 -4.17 -16.62
CA SER A 108 -1.88 -5.60 -16.28
C SER A 108 -0.83 -5.81 -15.18
N ILE A 109 0.36 -5.25 -15.36
CA ILE A 109 1.44 -5.28 -14.36
C ILE A 109 1.00 -4.60 -13.06
N GLY A 110 0.37 -3.43 -13.15
CA GLY A 110 -0.09 -2.71 -11.97
C GLY A 110 -1.17 -3.45 -11.18
N SER A 111 -2.00 -4.25 -11.86
CA SER A 111 -2.98 -5.13 -11.21
C SER A 111 -2.30 -6.28 -10.45
N ILE A 112 -1.23 -6.84 -11.01
CA ILE A 112 -0.41 -7.87 -10.35
C ILE A 112 0.25 -7.29 -9.10
N LEU A 113 0.86 -6.10 -9.18
CA LEU A 113 1.47 -5.42 -8.04
C LEU A 113 0.44 -5.19 -6.91
N LYS A 114 -0.76 -4.71 -7.25
CA LYS A 114 -1.85 -4.53 -6.28
C LYS A 114 -2.32 -5.83 -5.62
N GLU A 115 -2.43 -6.92 -6.38
CA GLU A 115 -2.81 -8.21 -5.79
C GLU A 115 -1.69 -8.80 -4.91
N LEU A 116 -0.42 -8.62 -5.27
CA LEU A 116 0.72 -9.00 -4.42
C LEU A 116 0.75 -8.19 -3.12
N GLU A 117 0.49 -6.88 -3.18
CA GLU A 117 0.39 -6.02 -2.00
C GLU A 117 -0.78 -6.46 -1.10
N LYS A 118 -1.94 -6.74 -1.69
CA LYS A 118 -3.13 -7.24 -0.98
C LYS A 118 -2.90 -8.61 -0.33
N LYS A 119 -2.05 -9.47 -0.93
CA LYS A 119 -1.57 -10.72 -0.33
C LYS A 119 -0.54 -10.49 0.79
N GLY A 120 -0.11 -9.25 1.01
CA GLY A 120 0.88 -8.86 2.00
C GLY A 120 2.30 -9.30 1.63
N LEU A 121 2.58 -9.54 0.34
CA LEU A 121 3.87 -10.04 -0.14
C LEU A 121 4.84 -8.92 -0.51
N ILE A 122 4.29 -7.77 -0.90
CA ILE A 122 5.08 -6.57 -1.22
C ILE A 122 4.47 -5.35 -0.54
N THR A 123 5.25 -4.28 -0.44
CA THR A 123 4.75 -2.92 -0.15
C THR A 123 4.87 -2.06 -1.40
N LEU A 124 3.92 -1.16 -1.63
CA LEU A 124 4.04 -0.07 -2.59
C LEU A 124 4.11 1.25 -1.79
N ASP A 125 5.18 2.02 -1.98
CA ASP A 125 5.42 3.27 -1.26
C ASP A 125 5.76 4.40 -2.23
N TYR A 126 4.91 5.43 -2.29
CA TYR A 126 5.07 6.59 -3.16
C TYR A 126 5.73 7.80 -2.47
N ASP A 127 6.02 7.69 -1.17
CA ASP A 127 6.78 8.70 -0.42
C ASP A 127 8.29 8.41 -0.48
N ILE A 128 8.68 7.19 -0.88
CA ILE A 128 10.07 6.72 -0.91
C ILE A 128 10.49 6.36 -2.35
N PRO A 129 10.95 7.34 -3.14
CA PRO A 129 11.61 7.07 -4.41
C PRO A 129 12.98 6.42 -4.21
N LEU A 130 13.42 5.63 -5.19
CA LEU A 130 14.74 5.00 -5.18
C LEU A 130 15.85 6.04 -5.37
N GLN A 131 16.71 6.20 -4.36
CA GLN A 131 17.81 7.15 -4.40
C GLN A 131 18.84 6.77 -5.48
N GLY A 132 19.13 7.72 -6.37
CA GLY A 132 20.10 7.52 -7.45
C GLY A 132 19.60 6.65 -8.60
N TYR A 133 18.32 6.23 -8.59
CA TYR A 133 17.71 5.50 -9.70
C TYR A 133 17.39 6.44 -10.87
N ASP A 134 17.64 5.97 -12.09
CA ASP A 134 17.29 6.69 -13.32
C ASP A 134 15.84 6.41 -13.73
N TYR A 135 14.94 7.33 -13.42
CA TYR A 135 13.51 7.25 -13.77
C TYR A 135 13.21 7.61 -15.23
N THR A 136 14.22 7.63 -16.13
CA THR A 136 14.03 7.90 -17.56
C THR A 136 12.98 6.99 -18.21
N MET A 137 12.88 5.72 -17.80
CA MET A 137 11.81 4.82 -18.30
C MET A 137 10.41 5.34 -17.96
N HIS A 138 10.24 6.00 -16.82
CA HIS A 138 8.95 6.53 -16.38
C HIS A 138 8.65 7.89 -17.01
N THR A 139 9.66 8.74 -17.23
CA THR A 139 9.49 10.12 -17.75
C THR A 139 9.61 10.24 -19.26
N GLU A 140 10.17 9.25 -19.95
CA GLU A 140 10.35 9.26 -21.41
C GLU A 140 9.54 8.19 -22.15
N SER A 141 8.79 7.33 -21.44
CA SER A 141 7.92 6.33 -22.05
C SER A 141 6.88 6.95 -23.00
N GLU A 142 6.47 6.18 -24.01
CA GLU A 142 5.37 6.54 -24.89
C GLU A 142 4.06 6.72 -24.09
N LEU A 143 3.86 5.92 -23.04
CA LEU A 143 2.71 6.02 -22.15
C LEU A 143 2.69 7.34 -21.37
N TYR A 144 3.82 7.77 -20.81
CA TYR A 144 3.89 9.06 -20.11
C TYR A 144 3.67 10.25 -21.06
N LYS A 145 4.27 10.20 -22.26
CA LYS A 145 4.02 11.20 -23.31
C LYS A 145 2.55 11.28 -23.69
N TYR A 146 1.89 10.12 -23.83
CA TYR A 146 0.46 10.04 -24.09
C TYR A 146 -0.37 10.63 -22.94
N PHE A 147 0.01 10.33 -21.69
CA PHE A 147 -0.64 10.89 -20.50
C PHE A 147 -0.58 12.42 -20.47
N ILE A 148 0.62 13.01 -20.60
CA ILE A 148 0.79 14.47 -20.61
C ILE A 148 -0.02 15.11 -21.74
N LYS A 149 0.01 14.52 -22.94
CA LYS A 149 -0.81 15.00 -24.07
C LYS A 149 -2.30 14.97 -23.77
N THR A 150 -2.79 13.91 -23.10
CA THR A 150 -4.20 13.78 -22.72
C THR A 150 -4.63 14.87 -21.74
N VAL A 151 -3.78 15.21 -20.76
CA VAL A 151 -4.06 16.30 -19.82
C VAL A 151 -4.08 17.66 -20.53
N GLU A 152 -3.12 17.88 -21.44
CA GLU A 152 -3.01 19.11 -22.23
C GLU A 152 -4.23 19.32 -23.14
N GLU A 153 -4.76 18.26 -23.75
CA GLU A 153 -6.00 18.32 -24.53
C GLU A 153 -7.22 18.54 -23.60
N GLY A 154 -7.23 17.87 -22.45
CA GLY A 154 -8.30 17.93 -21.46
C GLY A 154 -8.53 19.34 -20.90
N LYS A 155 -7.49 20.12 -20.63
CA LYS A 155 -7.62 21.46 -20.01
C LYS A 155 -8.47 22.46 -20.80
N ASN A 156 -8.64 22.23 -22.11
CA ASN A 156 -9.47 23.06 -22.98
C ASN A 156 -10.92 22.55 -23.09
N THR A 157 -11.24 21.44 -22.42
CA THR A 157 -12.55 20.80 -22.46
C THR A 157 -13.46 21.38 -21.37
N PRO A 158 -14.67 21.87 -21.70
CA PRO A 158 -15.61 22.38 -20.70
C PRO A 158 -15.89 21.37 -19.59
N GLY A 159 -15.69 21.79 -18.34
CA GLY A 159 -15.93 20.97 -17.15
C GLY A 159 -14.77 20.05 -16.75
N PHE A 160 -13.67 20.03 -17.49
CA PHE A 160 -12.45 19.36 -17.05
C PHE A 160 -11.73 20.20 -15.98
N LEU A 161 -11.38 19.57 -14.87
CA LEU A 161 -10.92 20.28 -13.67
C LEU A 161 -9.40 20.42 -13.59
N CYS A 162 -8.64 19.63 -14.34
CA CYS A 162 -7.17 19.57 -14.24
C CYS A 162 -6.52 20.31 -15.41
N ASP A 163 -5.34 20.87 -15.18
CA ASP A 163 -4.55 21.57 -16.20
C ASP A 163 -3.07 21.13 -16.21
N ARG A 164 -2.67 20.27 -15.27
CA ARG A 164 -1.31 19.77 -15.12
C ARG A 164 -1.29 18.26 -14.93
N GLY A 165 -0.36 17.61 -15.62
CA GLY A 165 -0.01 16.21 -15.43
C GLY A 165 1.35 16.12 -14.73
N ASP A 166 1.41 15.28 -13.71
CA ASP A 166 2.58 15.08 -12.85
C ASP A 166 2.87 13.59 -12.66
N ILE A 167 4.05 13.32 -12.11
CA ILE A 167 4.48 11.99 -11.74
C ILE A 167 4.98 11.98 -10.30
N GLU A 168 4.46 11.06 -9.50
CA GLU A 168 5.02 10.72 -8.19
C GLU A 168 5.84 9.45 -8.32
N PHE A 169 7.04 9.47 -7.76
CA PHE A 169 7.97 8.34 -7.80
C PHE A 169 7.93 7.59 -6.49
N GLY A 170 7.91 6.27 -6.60
CA GLY A 170 7.90 5.38 -5.46
C GLY A 170 8.82 4.19 -5.64
N SER A 171 8.70 3.27 -4.69
CA SER A 171 9.35 1.99 -4.71
C SER A 171 8.39 0.87 -4.30
N ALA A 172 8.66 -0.32 -4.84
CA ALA A 172 8.08 -1.56 -4.35
C ALA A 172 9.17 -2.43 -3.72
N ALA A 173 8.86 -3.12 -2.63
CA ALA A 173 9.80 -3.99 -1.92
C ALA A 173 9.09 -5.26 -1.42
N LEU A 174 9.85 -6.35 -1.21
CA LEU A 174 9.31 -7.54 -0.53
C LEU A 174 9.01 -7.24 0.94
N THR A 175 7.91 -7.78 1.43
CA THR A 175 7.68 -7.90 2.88
C THR A 175 8.44 -9.11 3.44
N PRO A 176 8.54 -9.26 4.77
CA PRO A 176 9.05 -10.49 5.37
C PRO A 176 8.28 -11.76 4.92
N LEU A 177 6.98 -11.64 4.65
CA LEU A 177 6.18 -12.74 4.10
C LEU A 177 6.56 -13.02 2.65
N GLY A 178 6.69 -11.99 1.81
CA GLY A 178 7.16 -12.11 0.43
C GLY A 178 8.52 -12.78 0.33
N GLU A 179 9.48 -12.37 1.16
CA GLU A 179 10.79 -13.02 1.23
C GLU A 179 10.70 -14.51 1.56
N SER A 180 9.88 -14.88 2.54
CA SER A 180 9.68 -16.28 2.95
C SER A 180 9.13 -17.12 1.79
N VAL A 181 8.13 -16.59 1.08
CA VAL A 181 7.53 -17.23 -0.09
C VAL A 181 8.59 -17.43 -1.18
N VAL A 182 9.34 -16.38 -1.53
CA VAL A 182 10.39 -16.43 -2.56
C VAL A 182 11.53 -17.39 -2.21
N LYS A 183 11.86 -17.56 -0.92
CA LYS A 183 12.85 -18.55 -0.45
C LYS A 183 12.35 -19.99 -0.58
N SER A 184 11.04 -20.20 -0.51
CA SER A 184 10.42 -21.54 -0.63
C SER A 184 10.23 -22.01 -2.08
N ILE A 185 10.34 -21.10 -3.05
CA ILE A 185 10.28 -21.41 -4.47
C ILE A 185 11.57 -22.14 -4.87
N HIS A 186 11.43 -23.42 -5.21
CA HIS A 186 12.50 -24.21 -5.81
C HIS A 186 12.48 -23.90 -7.30
N VAL A 187 13.48 -23.17 -7.79
CA VAL A 187 13.74 -23.08 -9.22
C VAL A 187 14.52 -24.35 -9.55
N GLU A 188 13.88 -25.31 -10.23
CA GLU A 188 14.64 -26.39 -10.87
C GLU A 188 15.43 -25.74 -12.01
N GLU A 189 16.75 -25.66 -11.84
CA GLU A 189 17.67 -25.28 -12.91
C GLU A 189 17.83 -26.49 -13.84
N ASP A 190 17.22 -26.43 -15.04
CA ASP A 190 17.43 -27.37 -16.15
C ASP A 190 18.78 -27.14 -16.86
#